data_AF-A0AAW1EWI9-F1
#
_entry.id   AF-A0AAW1EWI9-F1
#
_cell.length_a   1.000
_cell.length_b   1.000
_cell.length_c   1.000
_cell.angle_alpha   90.00
_cell.angle_beta   90.00
_cell.angle_gamma   90.00
#
_symmetry.space_group_name_H-M   'P 1'
#
loop_
_entity.id
_entity.type
_entity.pdbx_description
1 polymer ?
#
loop_
_entity_poly.entity_id
_entity_poly.type
_entity_poly.pdbx_seq_one_letter_code
_entity_poly.pdbx_strand_id
1 'polypeptide(L)'
;MAFGFCLVVSLLLSMWSTAKCSGIPEGALHMECRDRYFVIAVDLSFTGDEPLFEAVDGTGVYAVTRWYAAQCGYSVRLLPLLGHVELRASYFSCHTDNKDDEVFLFNFNLAVTREGREDRYALNKTCSPSLPWSPREITCEENYMEVSVRSEVACPARTVKDDWSALKPAHSSTTSEWQVTFQRNEEQLPPMALSDARKTGYAFGLTDGRLVFRTSYGQPESFSTEVNY
;
A
#
# COMPACT_ATOMS: atom_id res chain seq x y z
N MET A 1 81.29 -23.21 7.23
CA MET A 1 80.23 -22.60 8.06
C MET A 1 79.31 -21.83 7.13
N ALA A 2 78.11 -22.33 6.85
CA ALA A 2 77.14 -21.69 5.96
C ALA A 2 75.94 -21.27 6.81
N PHE A 3 75.70 -19.96 6.89
CA PHE A 3 74.56 -19.37 7.59
C PHE A 3 73.29 -19.53 6.73
N GLY A 4 72.24 -20.05 7.36
CA GLY A 4 70.94 -20.24 6.74
C GLY A 4 70.13 -18.95 6.60
N PHE A 5 69.19 -18.97 5.67
CA PHE A 5 68.04 -18.06 5.64
C PHE A 5 66.80 -18.90 5.30
N CYS A 6 65.98 -19.20 6.30
CA CYS A 6 64.63 -19.72 6.11
C CYS A 6 63.69 -18.55 5.83
N LEU A 7 63.19 -18.45 4.61
CA LEU A 7 62.09 -17.56 4.25
C LEU A 7 60.77 -18.21 4.70
N VAL A 8 60.19 -17.71 5.79
CA VAL A 8 58.83 -18.07 6.24
C VAL A 8 57.84 -17.16 5.54
N VAL A 9 57.16 -17.67 4.51
CA VAL A 9 56.02 -17.01 3.88
C VAL A 9 54.80 -17.27 4.75
N SER A 10 54.34 -16.25 5.46
CA SER A 10 53.11 -16.32 6.27
C SER A 10 51.91 -16.03 5.37
N LEU A 11 51.08 -17.04 5.12
CA LEU A 11 49.83 -16.92 4.37
C LEU A 11 48.74 -16.35 5.30
N LEU A 12 48.44 -15.06 5.18
CA LEU A 12 47.31 -14.45 5.88
C LEU A 12 46.01 -14.90 5.21
N LEU A 13 45.37 -15.93 5.79
CA LEU A 13 44.00 -16.31 5.44
C LEU A 13 43.06 -15.22 5.95
N SER A 14 42.55 -14.40 5.04
CA SER A 14 41.47 -13.45 5.32
C SER A 14 40.21 -14.24 5.70
N MET A 15 39.88 -14.27 7.00
CA MET A 15 38.55 -14.68 7.46
C MET A 15 37.58 -13.56 7.09
N TRP A 16 36.93 -13.66 5.94
CA TRP A 16 35.71 -12.89 5.70
C TRP A 16 34.64 -13.45 6.62
N SER A 17 34.38 -12.75 7.73
CA SER A 17 33.17 -12.92 8.50
C SER A 17 31.99 -12.62 7.57
N THR A 18 31.28 -13.65 7.14
CA THR A 18 30.00 -13.47 6.47
C THR A 18 29.06 -12.83 7.49
N ALA A 19 28.81 -11.53 7.33
CA ALA A 19 27.73 -10.88 8.04
C ALA A 19 26.46 -11.64 7.67
N LYS A 20 25.89 -12.39 8.64
CA LYS A 20 24.56 -12.97 8.47
C LYS A 20 23.60 -11.78 8.33
N CYS A 21 23.11 -11.52 7.13
CA CYS A 21 21.93 -10.68 6.97
C CYS A 21 20.82 -11.32 7.80
N SER A 22 20.38 -10.64 8.87
CA SER A 22 19.23 -11.05 9.65
C SER A 22 18.00 -10.93 8.76
N GLY A 23 17.60 -12.02 8.13
CA GLY A 23 16.34 -12.11 7.38
C GLY A 23 15.16 -12.41 8.32
N ILE A 24 13.94 -12.29 7.79
CA ILE A 24 12.75 -12.80 8.48
C ILE A 24 12.85 -14.34 8.52
N PRO A 25 12.61 -14.98 9.69
CA PRO A 25 12.63 -16.43 9.80
C PRO A 25 11.71 -17.09 8.78
N GLU A 26 12.14 -18.23 8.25
CA GLU A 26 11.31 -19.05 7.38
C GLU A 26 10.01 -19.44 8.13
N GLY A 27 8.86 -19.27 7.46
CA GLY A 27 7.55 -19.51 8.05
C GLY A 27 6.94 -18.35 8.82
N ALA A 28 7.73 -17.34 9.23
CA ALA A 28 7.21 -16.18 9.98
C ALA A 28 6.59 -15.09 9.09
N LEU A 29 6.70 -15.22 7.77
CA LEU A 29 6.12 -14.30 6.77
C LEU A 29 5.31 -15.09 5.75
N HIS A 30 4.06 -14.68 5.56
CA HIS A 30 3.19 -15.14 4.49
C HIS A 30 2.77 -13.97 3.61
N MET A 31 2.91 -14.12 2.29
CA MET A 31 2.53 -13.09 1.31
C MET A 31 1.73 -13.70 0.16
N GLU A 32 0.46 -13.30 0.04
CA GLU A 32 -0.49 -13.92 -0.87
C GLU A 32 -1.31 -12.89 -1.65
N CYS A 33 -1.35 -13.07 -2.97
CA CYS A 33 -2.25 -12.34 -3.86
C CYS A 33 -3.61 -13.05 -3.85
N ARG A 34 -4.63 -12.45 -3.24
CA ARG A 34 -6.03 -12.91 -3.32
C ARG A 34 -6.68 -12.29 -4.57
N ASP A 35 -7.93 -12.65 -4.84
CA ASP A 35 -8.65 -12.23 -6.05
C ASP A 35 -8.77 -10.70 -6.19
N ARG A 36 -8.90 -9.98 -5.07
CA ARG A 36 -9.18 -8.54 -5.05
C ARG A 36 -8.39 -7.73 -4.03
N TYR A 37 -7.46 -8.37 -3.31
CA TYR A 37 -6.49 -7.71 -2.43
C TYR A 37 -5.21 -8.53 -2.28
N PHE A 38 -4.15 -7.88 -1.85
CA PHE A 38 -2.89 -8.50 -1.44
C PHE A 38 -2.82 -8.59 0.09
N VAL A 39 -2.28 -9.69 0.61
CA VAL A 39 -2.12 -9.94 2.05
C VAL A 39 -0.65 -10.13 2.39
N ILE A 40 -0.22 -9.47 3.47
CA ILE A 40 1.01 -9.76 4.20
C ILE A 40 0.60 -10.17 5.62
N ALA A 41 0.95 -11.38 6.04
CA ALA A 41 0.80 -11.82 7.42
C ALA A 41 2.18 -12.14 8.02
N VAL A 42 2.44 -11.64 9.23
CA VAL A 42 3.73 -11.78 9.91
C VAL A 42 3.52 -12.20 11.35
N ASP A 43 4.27 -13.20 11.82
CA ASP A 43 4.14 -13.71 13.19
C ASP A 43 4.46 -12.63 14.22
N LEU A 44 3.61 -12.51 15.24
CA LEU A 44 3.82 -11.61 16.38
C LEU A 44 5.05 -11.98 17.20
N SER A 45 5.39 -13.28 17.24
CA SER A 45 6.64 -13.75 17.84
C SER A 45 7.87 -13.16 17.16
N PHE A 46 7.73 -12.79 15.87
CA PHE A 46 8.76 -12.09 15.13
C PHE A 46 8.64 -10.57 15.27
N THR A 47 7.45 -9.98 15.10
CA THR A 47 7.32 -8.51 15.08
C THR A 47 7.41 -7.85 16.45
N GLY A 48 7.21 -8.58 17.54
CA GLY A 48 6.95 -7.96 18.84
C GLY A 48 5.63 -7.18 18.83
N ASP A 49 5.51 -6.23 19.76
CA ASP A 49 4.22 -5.63 20.12
C ASP A 49 3.74 -4.54 19.16
N GLU A 50 4.65 -3.86 18.45
CA GLU A 50 4.32 -2.69 17.61
C GLU A 50 5.04 -2.73 16.24
N PRO A 51 4.72 -3.67 15.34
CA PRO A 51 5.18 -3.59 13.95
C PRO A 51 4.62 -2.37 13.24
N LEU A 52 5.46 -1.74 12.41
CA LEU A 52 5.03 -0.68 11.50
C LEU A 52 5.24 -1.14 10.05
N PHE A 53 4.16 -1.12 9.27
CA PHE A 53 4.25 -1.24 7.82
C PHE A 53 4.50 0.13 7.20
N GLU A 54 5.38 0.18 6.19
CA GLU A 54 5.63 1.36 5.38
C GLU A 54 5.37 1.00 3.91
N ALA A 55 4.54 1.76 3.21
CA ALA A 55 4.39 1.62 1.76
C ALA A 55 5.55 2.35 1.06
N VAL A 56 6.04 1.79 -0.05
CA VAL A 56 7.22 2.31 -0.76
C VAL A 56 6.89 2.51 -2.23
N ASP A 57 7.27 3.66 -2.78
CA ASP A 57 7.22 3.92 -4.21
C ASP A 57 8.44 4.74 -4.68
N GLY A 58 8.41 5.21 -5.93
CA GLY A 58 9.48 6.04 -6.49
C GLY A 58 9.63 7.43 -5.85
N THR A 59 8.73 7.82 -4.94
CA THR A 59 8.68 9.13 -4.30
C THR A 59 9.07 9.10 -2.83
N GLY A 60 8.96 7.94 -2.17
CA GLY A 60 9.45 7.78 -0.81
C GLY A 60 8.93 6.56 -0.08
N VAL A 61 8.96 6.67 1.25
CA VAL A 61 8.55 5.65 2.21
C VAL A 61 7.48 6.27 3.12
N TYR A 62 6.35 5.58 3.26
CA TYR A 62 5.12 6.13 3.85
C TYR A 62 4.59 5.21 4.95
N ALA A 63 4.62 5.67 6.20
CA ALA A 63 4.08 4.91 7.32
C ALA A 63 2.57 4.65 7.16
N VAL A 64 2.15 3.37 7.23
CA VAL A 64 0.75 2.95 7.16
C VAL A 64 0.08 3.16 8.51
N THR A 65 -0.20 4.43 8.84
CA THR A 65 -0.96 4.81 10.04
C THR A 65 -2.45 4.49 9.88
N ARG A 66 -3.23 4.44 10.97
CA ARG A 66 -4.66 4.11 10.93
C ARG A 66 -5.47 4.95 9.92
N TRP A 67 -5.29 6.27 9.94
CA TRP A 67 -6.00 7.22 9.07
C TRP A 67 -5.53 7.10 7.62
N TYR A 68 -4.21 6.99 7.45
CA TYR A 68 -3.61 6.84 6.14
C TYR A 68 -4.01 5.52 5.49
N ALA A 69 -4.13 4.45 6.27
CA ALA A 69 -4.52 3.13 5.80
C ALA A 69 -5.85 3.16 5.05
N ALA A 70 -6.92 3.68 5.67
CA ALA A 70 -8.24 3.76 5.05
C ALA A 70 -8.25 4.64 3.78
N GLN A 71 -7.56 5.78 3.79
CA GLN A 71 -7.46 6.66 2.63
C GLN A 71 -6.68 6.05 1.47
N CYS A 72 -5.69 5.22 1.78
CA CYS A 72 -4.82 4.61 0.81
C CYS A 72 -5.17 3.18 0.42
N GLY A 73 -6.26 2.61 0.94
CA GLY A 73 -6.69 1.27 0.57
C GLY A 73 -5.91 0.18 1.29
N TYR A 74 -5.59 0.39 2.57
CA TYR A 74 -4.95 -0.57 3.45
C TYR A 74 -5.80 -0.84 4.71
N SER A 75 -5.70 -2.06 5.22
CA SER A 75 -6.20 -2.45 6.54
C SER A 75 -5.09 -3.19 7.28
N VAL A 76 -4.84 -2.81 8.53
CA VAL A 76 -3.84 -3.46 9.38
C VAL A 76 -4.53 -4.01 10.62
N ARG A 77 -4.32 -5.30 10.87
CA ARG A 77 -4.99 -6.03 11.94
C ARG A 77 -3.99 -6.80 12.77
N LEU A 78 -4.03 -6.60 14.08
CA LEU A 78 -3.41 -7.51 15.02
C LEU A 78 -4.38 -8.67 15.26
N LEU A 79 -3.92 -9.91 15.07
CA LEU A 79 -4.71 -11.12 15.26
C LEU A 79 -4.04 -12.00 16.34
N PRO A 80 -4.12 -11.62 17.64
CA PRO A 80 -3.41 -12.33 18.71
C PRO A 80 -3.79 -13.81 18.82
N LEU A 81 -5.05 -14.16 18.54
CA LEU A 81 -5.53 -15.55 18.56
C LEU A 81 -4.89 -16.42 17.48
N LEU A 82 -4.48 -15.81 16.36
CA LEU A 82 -3.79 -16.48 15.26
C LEU A 82 -2.28 -16.23 15.28
N GLY A 83 -1.78 -15.49 16.27
CA GLY A 83 -0.36 -15.25 16.48
C GLY A 83 0.32 -14.36 15.43
N HIS A 84 -0.42 -13.60 14.62
CA HIS A 84 0.17 -12.76 13.56
C HIS A 84 -0.46 -11.36 13.47
N VAL A 85 0.26 -10.44 12.82
CA VAL A 85 -0.27 -9.18 12.29
C VAL A 85 -0.53 -9.36 10.79
N GLU A 86 -1.62 -8.79 10.29
CA GLU A 86 -2.00 -8.85 8.88
C GLU A 86 -2.14 -7.44 8.30
N LEU A 87 -1.47 -7.15 7.19
CA LEU A 87 -1.76 -6.03 6.30
C LEU A 87 -2.50 -6.55 5.08
N ARG A 88 -3.64 -5.94 4.78
CA ARG A 88 -4.38 -6.11 3.51
C ARG A 88 -4.24 -4.84 2.70
N ALA A 89 -3.94 -4.98 1.40
CA ALA A 89 -3.86 -3.89 0.46
C ALA A 89 -4.78 -4.11 -0.73
N SER A 90 -5.59 -3.11 -1.08
CA SER A 90 -6.27 -3.09 -2.38
C SER A 90 -5.25 -3.12 -3.51
N TYR A 91 -5.57 -3.78 -4.61
CA TYR A 91 -4.80 -3.68 -5.86
C TYR A 91 -4.73 -2.25 -6.41
N PHE A 92 -5.69 -1.41 -6.05
CA PHE A 92 -5.70 0.00 -6.42
C PHE A 92 -5.18 0.92 -5.30
N SER A 93 -4.59 0.35 -4.24
CA SER A 93 -4.06 1.11 -3.12
C SER A 93 -3.01 2.14 -3.55
N CYS A 94 -2.74 3.14 -2.70
CA CYS A 94 -1.62 4.06 -2.91
C CYS A 94 -0.32 3.27 -3.13
N HIS A 95 0.68 3.89 -3.76
CA HIS A 95 2.03 3.33 -3.91
C HIS A 95 2.13 1.97 -4.63
N THR A 96 1.02 1.45 -5.15
CA THR A 96 1.02 0.23 -5.96
C THR A 96 1.23 0.63 -7.41
N ASP A 97 2.27 0.10 -8.03
CA ASP A 97 2.43 0.25 -9.47
C ASP A 97 1.42 -0.67 -10.17
N ASN A 98 0.45 -0.08 -10.86
CA ASN A 98 -0.53 -0.78 -11.67
C ASN A 98 -0.17 -0.65 -13.14
N LYS A 99 -0.07 -1.78 -13.85
CA LYS A 99 0.06 -1.84 -15.31
C LYS A 99 -1.21 -2.43 -15.88
N ASP A 100 -2.02 -1.55 -16.48
CA ASP A 100 -3.21 -1.89 -17.27
C ASP A 100 -4.25 -2.76 -16.54
N ASP A 101 -4.32 -2.68 -15.21
CA ASP A 101 -5.14 -3.54 -14.36
C ASP A 101 -4.80 -5.05 -14.45
N GLU A 102 -3.65 -5.42 -15.02
CA GLU A 102 -3.22 -6.80 -15.23
C GLU A 102 -2.06 -7.21 -14.32
N VAL A 103 -1.14 -6.27 -14.04
CA VAL A 103 0.05 -6.54 -13.23
C VAL A 103 0.21 -5.45 -12.19
N PHE A 104 0.29 -5.87 -10.93
CA PHE A 104 0.41 -4.97 -9.79
C PHE A 104 1.66 -5.30 -9.00
N LEU A 105 2.48 -4.30 -8.74
CA LEU A 105 3.68 -4.42 -7.92
C LEU A 105 3.47 -3.69 -6.60
N PHE A 106 3.51 -4.47 -5.52
CA PHE A 106 3.47 -3.99 -4.15
C PHE A 106 4.88 -3.95 -3.59
N ASN A 107 5.25 -2.81 -3.00
CA ASN A 107 6.51 -2.65 -2.27
C ASN A 107 6.19 -2.09 -0.89
N PHE A 108 6.56 -2.85 0.14
CA PHE A 108 6.42 -2.44 1.54
C PHE A 108 7.74 -2.63 2.27
N ASN A 109 7.92 -1.89 3.36
CA ASN A 109 8.83 -2.28 4.42
C ASN A 109 8.03 -2.72 5.64
N LEU A 110 8.59 -3.65 6.38
CA LEU A 110 8.20 -3.93 7.76
C LEU A 110 9.31 -3.41 8.67
N ALA A 111 9.00 -2.41 9.48
CA ALA A 111 9.85 -1.92 10.55
C ALA A 111 9.50 -2.67 11.85
N VAL A 112 10.52 -3.28 12.46
CA VAL A 112 10.42 -4.05 13.69
C VAL A 112 11.42 -3.51 14.70
N THR A 113 10.96 -3.20 15.91
CA THR A 113 11.84 -2.74 16.99
C THR A 113 12.13 -3.89 17.96
N ARG A 114 13.41 -4.25 18.13
CA ARG A 114 13.88 -5.29 19.07
C ARG A 114 15.09 -4.80 19.84
N GLU A 115 15.06 -4.93 21.16
CA GLU A 115 16.20 -4.55 22.03
C GLU A 115 16.70 -3.11 21.78
N GLY A 116 15.79 -2.20 21.41
CA GLY A 116 16.11 -0.80 21.08
C GLY A 116 16.75 -0.58 19.70
N ARG A 117 16.83 -1.61 18.86
CA ARG A 117 17.24 -1.52 17.45
C ARG A 117 16.03 -1.67 16.54
N GLU A 118 15.94 -0.80 15.55
CA GLU A 118 14.92 -0.85 14.51
C GLU A 118 15.52 -1.52 13.26
N ASP A 119 14.98 -2.68 12.90
CA ASP A 119 15.31 -3.38 11.68
C ASP A 119 14.19 -3.18 10.65
N ARG A 120 14.55 -2.94 9.38
CA ARG A 120 13.61 -2.81 8.26
C ARG A 120 13.78 -3.97 7.29
N TYR A 121 12.66 -4.58 6.91
CA TYR A 121 12.62 -5.70 5.98
C TYR A 121 11.79 -5.32 4.75
N ALA A 122 12.38 -5.40 3.56
CA ALA A 122 11.68 -5.17 2.31
C ALA A 122 10.75 -6.35 1.98
N LEU A 123 9.49 -6.05 1.71
CA LEU A 123 8.40 -6.97 1.42
C LEU A 123 7.80 -6.61 0.06
N ASN A 124 8.29 -7.26 -0.99
CA ASN A 124 7.87 -6.98 -2.36
C ASN A 124 7.10 -8.16 -2.95
N LYS A 125 6.00 -7.87 -3.65
CA LYS A 125 5.20 -8.88 -4.33
C LYS A 125 4.64 -8.35 -5.64
N THR A 126 4.79 -9.12 -6.70
CA THR A 126 4.05 -8.90 -7.95
C THR A 126 2.82 -9.81 -7.95
N CYS A 127 1.66 -9.23 -8.23
CA CYS A 127 0.39 -9.93 -8.34
C CYS A 127 -0.21 -9.73 -9.74
N SER A 128 -0.76 -10.81 -10.30
CA SER A 128 -1.51 -10.81 -11.56
C SER A 128 -2.84 -11.53 -11.35
N PRO A 129 -3.93 -10.79 -11.10
CA PRO A 129 -5.25 -11.37 -10.89
C PRO A 129 -5.65 -12.28 -12.06
N SER A 130 -6.22 -13.44 -11.76
CA SER A 130 -6.65 -14.41 -12.77
C SER A 130 -7.94 -14.01 -13.49
N LEU A 131 -8.75 -13.17 -12.85
CA LEU A 131 -10.01 -12.66 -13.37
C LEU A 131 -9.88 -11.19 -13.76
N PRO A 132 -10.38 -10.79 -14.95
CA PRO A 132 -10.41 -9.39 -15.34
C PRO A 132 -11.27 -8.59 -14.34
N TRP A 133 -10.99 -7.29 -14.29
CA TRP A 133 -11.73 -6.37 -13.45
C TRP A 133 -13.02 -5.94 -14.13
N SER A 134 -14.11 -5.93 -13.37
CA SER A 134 -15.39 -5.38 -13.84
C SER A 134 -15.25 -3.88 -14.13
N PRO A 135 -16.08 -3.30 -15.02
CA PRO A 135 -16.11 -1.86 -15.25
C PRO A 135 -16.35 -1.05 -13.98
N ARG A 136 -17.06 -1.62 -12.99
CA ARG A 136 -17.20 -1.07 -11.65
C ARG A 136 -17.02 -2.17 -10.63
N GLU A 137 -16.19 -1.92 -9.61
CA GLU A 137 -15.92 -2.83 -8.51
C GLU A 137 -16.18 -2.10 -7.19
N ILE A 138 -16.70 -2.82 -6.21
CA ILE A 138 -16.98 -2.30 -4.87
C ILE A 138 -16.36 -3.27 -3.87
N THR A 139 -15.47 -2.75 -3.02
CA THR A 139 -14.79 -3.50 -1.98
C THR A 139 -15.16 -2.90 -0.63
N CYS A 140 -15.66 -3.73 0.27
CA CYS A 140 -15.87 -3.39 1.67
C CYS A 140 -14.78 -4.08 2.48
N GLU A 141 -13.79 -3.31 2.93
CA GLU A 141 -12.76 -3.77 3.86
C GLU A 141 -13.12 -3.27 5.27
N GLU A 142 -12.51 -3.83 6.32
CA GLU A 142 -12.95 -3.58 7.70
C GLU A 142 -12.95 -2.11 8.15
N ASN A 143 -12.08 -1.29 7.58
CA ASN A 143 -11.92 0.13 7.94
C ASN A 143 -12.32 1.11 6.83
N TYR A 144 -12.64 0.65 5.62
CA TYR A 144 -13.04 1.52 4.51
C TYR A 144 -13.87 0.79 3.44
N MET A 145 -14.64 1.59 2.68
CA MET A 145 -15.22 1.17 1.40
C MET A 145 -14.42 1.77 0.26
N GLU A 146 -14.23 1.00 -0.80
CA GLU A 146 -13.61 1.41 -2.05
C GLU A 146 -14.54 1.13 -3.21
N VAL A 147 -14.67 2.11 -4.11
CA VAL A 147 -15.35 1.95 -5.39
C VAL A 147 -14.34 2.30 -6.47
N SER A 148 -14.08 1.35 -7.38
CA SER A 148 -13.28 1.62 -8.58
C SER A 148 -14.17 1.57 -9.82
N VAL A 149 -14.03 2.55 -10.70
CA VAL A 149 -14.79 2.65 -11.95
C VAL A 149 -13.80 2.81 -13.10
N ARG A 150 -13.94 1.99 -14.12
CA ARG A 150 -13.19 2.10 -15.37
C ARG A 150 -13.49 3.46 -16.00
N SER A 151 -12.44 4.23 -16.18
CA SER A 151 -12.49 5.52 -16.86
C SER A 151 -12.21 5.29 -18.33
N GLU A 152 -13.11 5.75 -19.21
CA GLU A 152 -12.82 5.85 -20.65
C GLU A 152 -11.89 7.04 -20.96
N VAL A 153 -11.64 7.91 -19.96
CA VAL A 153 -10.67 8.99 -20.06
C VAL A 153 -9.28 8.38 -19.89
N ALA A 154 -8.59 8.10 -21.00
CA ALA A 154 -7.18 7.75 -20.99
C ALA A 154 -6.37 8.91 -20.41
N CYS A 155 -6.04 8.85 -19.12
CA CYS A 155 -5.02 9.71 -18.54
C CYS A 155 -3.66 9.23 -19.06
N PRO A 156 -2.83 10.07 -19.69
CA PRO A 156 -1.48 9.68 -20.04
C PRO A 156 -0.66 9.54 -18.75
N ALA A 157 -0.38 8.29 -18.36
CA ALA A 157 0.45 7.98 -17.22
C ALA A 157 1.92 8.29 -17.49
N ARG A 158 2.45 9.30 -16.79
CA ARG A 158 3.79 9.39 -16.19
C ARG A 158 4.18 10.86 -15.99
N THR A 159 4.19 11.29 -14.73
CA THR A 159 5.39 11.85 -14.09
C THR A 159 5.09 12.10 -12.62
N VAL A 160 6.03 11.65 -11.80
CA VAL A 160 6.15 11.91 -10.37
C VAL A 160 5.83 13.36 -10.03
N LYS A 161 4.68 13.60 -9.38
CA LYS A 161 4.51 14.45 -8.20
C LYS A 161 3.05 14.36 -7.76
N ASP A 162 2.84 14.44 -6.45
CA ASP A 162 1.57 14.60 -5.74
C ASP A 162 0.91 15.96 -6.08
N ASP A 163 0.84 16.30 -7.36
CA ASP A 163 0.43 17.57 -7.91
C ASP A 163 -0.75 17.34 -8.88
N TRP A 164 -1.94 17.37 -8.30
CA TRP A 164 -3.22 17.27 -9.01
C TRP A 164 -3.41 18.39 -10.06
N SER A 165 -2.49 19.37 -10.13
CA SER A 165 -2.45 20.39 -11.19
C SER A 165 -1.89 19.88 -12.54
N ALA A 166 -1.30 18.68 -12.57
CA ALA A 166 -0.71 18.09 -13.79
C ALA A 166 -1.68 17.21 -14.60
N LEU A 167 -2.93 17.05 -14.16
CA LEU A 167 -3.99 16.41 -14.97
C LEU A 167 -4.44 17.39 -16.05
N LYS A 168 -3.67 17.50 -17.15
CA LYS A 168 -4.13 18.14 -18.39
C LYS A 168 -4.56 17.07 -19.39
N PRO A 169 -5.87 16.81 -19.57
CA PRO A 169 -6.34 16.19 -20.80
C PRO A 169 -6.07 17.15 -21.96
N ALA A 170 -5.45 16.63 -23.02
CA ALA A 170 -5.51 17.29 -24.31
C ALA A 170 -6.99 17.38 -24.70
N HIS A 171 -7.52 18.60 -24.77
CA HIS A 171 -8.92 18.95 -25.08
C HIS A 171 -9.87 19.10 -23.88
N SER A 172 -9.59 20.08 -23.03
CA SER A 172 -10.67 20.88 -22.43
C SER A 172 -10.09 22.22 -21.98
N SER A 173 -10.51 23.29 -22.64
CA SER A 173 -10.43 24.64 -22.12
C SER A 173 -11.10 24.69 -20.74
N THR A 174 -10.47 25.35 -19.77
CA THR A 174 -10.90 25.56 -18.37
C THR A 174 -10.67 24.33 -17.47
N THR A 175 -9.69 24.43 -16.58
CA THR A 175 -9.57 23.61 -15.37
C THR A 175 -10.81 23.84 -14.51
N SER A 176 -11.88 23.10 -14.76
CA SER A 176 -12.92 22.90 -13.76
C SER A 176 -12.24 22.18 -12.60
N GLU A 177 -12.07 22.85 -11.46
CA GLU A 177 -11.67 22.17 -10.23
C GLU A 177 -12.64 21.00 -10.02
N TRP A 178 -12.12 19.77 -10.03
CA TRP A 178 -12.97 18.60 -9.82
C TRP A 178 -13.71 18.75 -8.49
N GLN A 179 -15.01 18.50 -8.52
CA GLN A 179 -15.87 18.57 -7.35
C GLN A 179 -16.52 17.20 -7.13
N VAL A 180 -16.79 16.88 -5.88
CA VAL A 180 -17.63 15.76 -5.49
C VAL A 180 -18.93 16.28 -4.92
N THR A 181 -20.01 15.56 -5.18
CA THR A 181 -21.31 15.78 -4.55
C THR A 181 -21.78 14.48 -3.95
N PHE A 182 -22.16 14.50 -2.68
CA PHE A 182 -22.70 13.35 -1.98
C PHE A 182 -24.22 13.38 -1.97
N GLN A 183 -24.85 12.21 -2.02
CA GLN A 183 -26.29 12.05 -1.89
C GLN A 183 -26.58 11.17 -0.68
N ARG A 184 -27.42 11.66 0.24
CA ARG A 184 -27.79 10.99 1.49
C ARG A 184 -29.31 11.03 1.64
N ASN A 185 -29.98 9.88 1.73
CA ASN A 185 -31.45 9.78 1.85
C ASN A 185 -32.21 10.66 0.84
N GLU A 186 -31.83 10.57 -0.44
CA GLU A 186 -32.37 11.37 -1.54
C GLU A 186 -32.03 12.88 -1.52
N GLU A 187 -31.42 13.39 -0.44
CA GLU A 187 -30.91 14.76 -0.35
C GLU A 187 -29.52 14.86 -1.00
N GLN A 188 -29.38 15.76 -1.97
CA GLN A 188 -28.09 16.09 -2.56
C GLN A 188 -27.41 17.17 -1.73
N LEU A 189 -26.23 16.85 -1.20
CA LEU A 189 -25.43 17.80 -0.42
C LEU A 189 -24.70 18.79 -1.33
N PRO A 190 -24.29 19.95 -0.82
CA PRO A 190 -23.54 20.92 -1.61
C PRO A 190 -22.25 20.29 -2.21
N PRO A 191 -21.89 20.64 -3.45
CA PRO A 191 -20.62 20.21 -4.02
C PRO A 191 -19.44 20.69 -3.18
N MET A 192 -18.42 19.85 -3.06
CA MET A 192 -17.17 20.19 -2.38
C MET A 192 -15.97 19.94 -3.30
N ALA A 193 -14.92 20.74 -3.15
CA ALA A 193 -13.65 20.49 -3.83
C ALA A 193 -13.03 19.18 -3.36
N LEU A 194 -12.37 18.44 -4.26
CA LEU A 194 -11.69 17.19 -3.88
C LEU A 194 -10.63 17.39 -2.78
N SER A 195 -9.98 18.55 -2.75
CA SER A 195 -9.00 18.91 -1.74
C SER A 195 -9.62 19.00 -0.34
N ASP A 196 -10.82 19.54 -0.24
CA ASP A 196 -11.57 19.62 1.02
C ASP A 196 -12.14 18.25 1.40
N ALA A 197 -12.61 17.46 0.43
CA ALA A 197 -13.04 16.09 0.67
C ALA A 197 -11.90 15.22 1.25
N ARG A 198 -10.67 15.43 0.77
CA ARG A 198 -9.47 14.76 1.31
C ARG A 198 -9.18 15.13 2.75
N LYS A 199 -9.39 16.38 3.14
CA LYS A 199 -9.24 16.83 4.53
C LYS A 199 -10.30 16.22 5.46
N THR A 200 -11.49 15.91 4.95
CA THR A 200 -12.57 15.29 5.73
C THR A 200 -12.54 13.77 5.75
N GLY A 201 -11.63 13.13 5.00
CA GLY A 201 -11.39 11.69 5.07
C GLY A 201 -11.78 10.90 3.83
N TYR A 202 -12.24 11.57 2.77
CA TYR A 202 -12.52 10.96 1.48
C TYR A 202 -11.28 10.94 0.60
N ALA A 203 -10.98 9.80 -0.02
CA ALA A 203 -9.87 9.71 -0.96
C ALA A 203 -10.38 9.52 -2.38
N PHE A 204 -9.78 10.25 -3.30
CA PHE A 204 -9.99 10.10 -4.74
C PHE A 204 -8.64 9.86 -5.39
N GLY A 205 -8.55 8.81 -6.21
CA GLY A 205 -7.35 8.44 -6.93
C GLY A 205 -7.67 8.18 -8.39
N LEU A 206 -6.72 8.53 -9.26
CA LEU A 206 -6.73 8.12 -10.66
C LEU A 206 -5.59 7.12 -10.84
N THR A 207 -5.92 5.93 -11.34
CA THR A 207 -4.93 4.95 -11.80
C THR A 207 -4.92 4.93 -13.33
N ASP A 208 -4.06 4.11 -13.92
CA ASP A 208 -4.03 3.85 -15.36
C ASP A 208 -5.31 3.13 -15.77
N GLY A 209 -6.37 3.91 -16.07
CA GLY A 209 -7.65 3.43 -16.55
C GLY A 209 -8.80 3.41 -15.53
N ARG A 210 -8.61 3.84 -14.27
CA ARG A 210 -9.70 3.88 -13.28
C ARG A 210 -9.74 5.14 -12.42
N LEU A 211 -10.96 5.54 -12.07
CA LEU A 211 -11.24 6.42 -10.94
C LEU A 211 -11.54 5.56 -9.71
N VAL A 212 -10.86 5.86 -8.61
CA VAL A 212 -11.01 5.16 -7.34
C VAL A 212 -11.51 6.16 -6.30
N PHE A 213 -12.57 5.80 -5.60
CA PHE A 213 -13.12 6.53 -4.47
C PHE A 213 -13.00 5.68 -3.20
N ARG A 214 -12.58 6.27 -2.09
CA ARG A 214 -12.57 5.63 -0.78
C ARG A 214 -13.18 6.49 0.29
N THR A 215 -13.79 5.83 1.26
CA THR A 215 -14.34 6.43 2.45
C THR A 215 -14.13 5.48 3.63
N SER A 216 -13.65 6.00 4.75
CA SER A 216 -13.76 5.27 6.01
C SER A 216 -15.24 5.10 6.38
N TYR A 217 -15.55 4.14 7.24
CA TYR A 217 -16.90 4.04 7.81
C TYR A 217 -17.20 5.21 8.76
N GLY A 218 -18.50 5.53 8.89
CA GLY A 218 -18.98 6.56 9.83
C GLY A 218 -18.81 8.00 9.35
N GLN A 219 -18.57 8.23 8.06
CA GLN A 219 -18.50 9.59 7.52
C GLN A 219 -19.86 10.31 7.60
N PRO A 220 -19.89 11.64 7.79
CA PRO A 220 -21.13 12.41 7.97
C PRO A 220 -22.16 12.28 6.82
N GLU A 221 -21.66 12.07 5.61
CA GLU A 221 -22.44 11.92 4.39
C GLU A 221 -22.87 10.47 4.12
N SER A 222 -22.52 9.55 5.02
CA SER A 222 -22.95 8.15 4.99
C SER A 222 -24.07 7.87 6.00
N PHE A 223 -24.86 6.83 5.74
CA PHE A 223 -25.81 6.28 6.70
C PHE A 223 -25.69 4.76 6.70
N SER A 224 -26.01 4.13 7.82
CA SER A 224 -26.08 2.69 7.95
C SER A 224 -27.53 2.27 8.09
N THR A 225 -27.94 1.23 7.38
CA THR A 225 -29.24 0.60 7.55
C THR A 225 -29.02 -0.85 7.96
N GLU A 226 -29.75 -1.32 8.96
CA GLU A 226 -29.83 -2.75 9.24
C GLU A 226 -30.57 -3.43 8.09
N VAL A 227 -30.00 -4.53 7.59
CA VAL A 227 -30.65 -5.39 6.60
C VAL A 227 -31.19 -6.59 7.37
N ASN A 228 -32.51 -6.66 7.51
CA ASN A 228 -33.15 -7.86 8.05
C ASN A 228 -33.08 -8.96 6.99
N TYR A 229 -32.31 -10.01 7.27
CA TYR A 229 -32.27 -11.24 6.47
C TYR A 229 -33.33 -12.23 6.94
#